data_AF-K0UT07-F1
#
_entry.id   AF-K0UT07-F1
#
_cell.length_a   1.000
_cell.length_b   1.000
_cell.length_c   1.000
_cell.angle_alpha   90.00
_cell.angle_beta   90.00
_cell.angle_gamma   90.00
#
_symmetry.space_group_name_H-M   'P 1'
#
loop_
_entity.id
_entity.type
_entity.pdbx_description
1 polymer ?
#
loop_
_entity_poly.entity_id
_entity_poly.type
_entity_poly.pdbx_seq_one_letter_code
_entity_poly.pdbx_strand_id
1 'polypeptide(L)'
;GSRKLQHLRADPRATVVARSGWQWVTVEGTAEIMGPDDPAPDTDAEKLRLLLRAVFEAAGGTHDDWDTYDRVMREERRAAVLIAPTRVYSNPG
;
A
#
# COMPACT_ATOMS: atom_id res chain seq x y z
N GLY A 1 -10.99 -5.59 -7.71
CA GLY A 1 -9.52 -5.68 -7.56
C GLY A 1 -8.85 -5.39 -8.88
N SER A 2 -7.97 -4.38 -8.94
CA SER A 2 -7.30 -3.97 -10.17
C SER A 2 -6.34 -5.05 -10.68
N ARG A 3 -6.08 -5.10 -11.99
CA ARG A 3 -5.09 -6.04 -12.60
C ARG A 3 -3.73 -6.03 -11.88
N LYS A 4 -3.35 -4.89 -11.29
CA LYS A 4 -2.13 -4.73 -10.49
C LYS A 4 -2.06 -5.70 -9.30
N LEU A 5 -3.15 -5.88 -8.55
CA LEU A 5 -3.18 -6.82 -7.41
C LEU A 5 -3.08 -8.27 -7.88
N GLN A 6 -3.72 -8.62 -9.00
CA GLN A 6 -3.60 -9.97 -9.57
C GLN A 6 -2.17 -10.26 -10.00
N HIS A 7 -1.48 -9.30 -10.62
CA HIS A 7 -0.08 -9.44 -10.99
C HIS A 7 0.81 -9.62 -9.76
N LEU A 8 0.62 -8.81 -8.71
CA LEU A 8 1.42 -8.91 -7.48
C LEU A 8 1.20 -10.23 -6.73
N ARG A 9 0.00 -10.83 -6.80
CA ARG A 9 -0.25 -12.17 -6.25
C ARG A 9 0.47 -13.27 -7.03
N ALA A 10 0.65 -13.10 -8.34
CA ALA A 10 1.35 -14.05 -9.19
C ALA A 10 2.88 -13.88 -9.12
N ASP A 11 3.35 -12.64 -9.00
CA ASP A 11 4.75 -12.26 -8.88
C ASP A 11 4.88 -11.08 -7.91
N PRO A 12 5.41 -11.29 -6.69
CA PRO A 12 5.43 -10.26 -5.67
C PRO A 12 6.55 -9.22 -5.89
N ARG A 13 7.34 -9.31 -6.96
CA ARG A 13 8.38 -8.31 -7.23
C ARG A 13 7.73 -6.97 -7.59
N ALA A 14 8.10 -5.93 -6.85
CA ALA A 14 7.59 -4.58 -7.05
C ALA A 14 8.74 -3.56 -7.16
N THR A 15 8.54 -2.58 -8.04
CA THR A 15 9.37 -1.39 -8.15
C THR A 15 8.47 -0.17 -8.01
N VAL A 16 8.78 0.70 -7.06
CA VAL A 16 8.05 1.96 -6.81
C VAL A 16 9.01 3.12 -6.99
N VAL A 17 8.58 4.13 -7.74
CA VAL A 17 9.35 5.35 -8.00
C VAL A 17 8.54 6.54 -7.49
N ALA A 18 9.16 7.35 -6.64
CA ALA A 18 8.66 8.67 -6.23
C ALA A 18 9.54 9.76 -6.83
N ARG A 19 8.95 10.86 -7.30
CA ARG A 19 9.65 11.96 -7.98
C ARG A 19 9.16 13.32 -7.48
N SER A 20 10.08 14.26 -7.30
CA SER A 20 9.81 15.68 -7.07
C SER A 20 10.79 16.52 -7.88
N GLY A 21 10.29 17.38 -8.78
CA GLY A 21 11.15 18.09 -9.73
C GLY A 21 12.01 17.09 -10.53
N TRP A 22 13.32 17.31 -10.60
CA TRP A 22 14.27 16.39 -11.26
C TRP A 22 14.76 15.23 -10.38
N GLN A 23 14.47 15.29 -9.08
CA GLN A 23 14.90 14.28 -8.12
C GLN A 23 13.93 13.11 -8.12
N TRP A 24 14.46 11.90 -7.99
CA TRP A 24 13.65 10.70 -7.84
C TRP A 24 14.33 9.70 -6.91
N VAL A 25 13.50 8.86 -6.28
CA VAL A 25 13.92 7.71 -5.48
C VAL A 25 13.14 6.50 -5.98
N THR A 26 13.87 5.42 -6.22
CA THR A 26 13.33 4.12 -6.60
C THR A 26 13.56 3.12 -5.49
N VAL A 27 12.51 2.38 -5.16
CA VAL A 27 12.53 1.25 -4.24
C VAL A 27 12.15 0.00 -5.01
N GLU A 28 13.02 -1.00 -4.99
CA GLU A 28 12.73 -2.37 -5.43
C GLU A 28 12.55 -3.25 -4.21
N GLY A 29 11.64 -4.23 -4.30
CA GLY A 29 11.36 -5.12 -3.18
C GLY A 29 10.36 -6.21 -3.49
N THR A 30 9.98 -6.92 -2.43
CA THR A 30 8.93 -7.93 -2.46
C THR A 30 7.68 -7.35 -1.81
N ALA A 31 6.55 -7.47 -2.50
CA ALA A 31 5.26 -6.98 -2.09
C ALA A 31 4.49 -8.05 -1.31
N GLU A 32 3.88 -7.63 -0.22
CA GLU A 32 2.86 -8.36 0.52
C GLU A 32 1.55 -7.57 0.42
N ILE A 33 0.46 -8.27 0.10
CA ILE A 33 -0.86 -7.66 -0.01
C ILE A 33 -1.63 -8.01 1.25
N MET A 34 -2.10 -6.99 1.98
CA MET A 34 -3.02 -7.15 3.09
C MET A 34 -4.37 -6.57 2.70
N GLY A 35 -5.35 -7.44 2.50
CA GLY A 35 -6.69 -7.06 2.06
C GLY A 35 -7.72 -8.10 2.46
N PRO A 36 -9.02 -7.80 2.27
CA PRO A 36 -10.10 -8.74 2.62
C PRO A 36 -10.09 -10.02 1.78
N ASP A 37 -9.30 -10.08 0.70
CA ASP A 37 -9.08 -11.26 -0.13
C ASP A 37 -7.77 -12.00 0.21
N ASP A 38 -6.94 -11.46 1.12
CA ASP A 38 -5.59 -11.92 1.40
C ASP A 38 -5.45 -12.20 2.91
N PRO A 39 -5.92 -13.37 3.39
CA PRO A 39 -5.91 -13.71 4.81
C PRO A 39 -4.47 -13.91 5.29
N ALA A 40 -3.95 -12.96 6.07
CA ALA A 40 -2.73 -13.13 6.85
C ALA A 40 -3.09 -13.69 8.25
N PRO A 41 -2.27 -14.58 8.82
CA PRO A 41 -2.58 -15.25 10.10
C PRO A 41 -2.93 -14.31 11.25
N ASP A 42 -2.38 -13.09 11.22
CA ASP A 42 -2.48 -12.11 12.29
C ASP A 42 -3.27 -10.83 11.91
N THR A 43 -3.91 -10.78 10.75
CA THR A 43 -4.62 -9.58 10.27
C THR A 43 -6.12 -9.78 10.32
N ASP A 44 -6.76 -9.30 11.39
CA ASP A 44 -8.20 -9.15 11.46
C ASP A 44 -8.68 -7.87 10.75
N ALA A 45 -10.00 -7.70 10.66
CA ALA A 45 -10.61 -6.54 10.00
C ALA A 45 -10.24 -5.21 10.67
N GLU A 46 -10.00 -5.20 11.98
CA GLU A 46 -9.65 -4.00 12.73
C GLU A 46 -8.20 -3.57 12.45
N LYS A 47 -7.27 -4.53 12.45
CA LYS A 47 -5.87 -4.28 12.07
C LYS A 47 -5.76 -3.82 10.63
N LEU A 48 -6.53 -4.42 9.70
CA LEU A 48 -6.57 -3.95 8.32
C LEU A 48 -7.08 -2.51 8.21
N ARG A 49 -8.15 -2.17 8.94
CA ARG A 49 -8.71 -0.80 9.00
C ARG A 49 -7.66 0.21 9.47
N LEU A 50 -6.99 -0.08 10.58
CA LEU A 50 -5.93 0.77 11.12
C LEU A 50 -4.73 0.89 10.17
N LEU A 51 -4.34 -0.21 9.51
CA LEU A 51 -3.27 -0.21 8.52
C LEU A 51 -3.59 0.69 7.33
N LEU A 52 -4.82 0.62 6.80
CA LEU A 52 -5.24 1.45 5.67
C LEU A 52 -5.21 2.94 6.04
N ARG A 53 -5.68 3.30 7.26
CA ARG A 53 -5.56 4.68 7.77
C ARG A 53 -4.09 5.11 7.87
N ALA A 54 -3.23 4.29 8.47
CA ALA A 54 -1.81 4.61 8.63
C ALA A 54 -1.11 4.82 7.27
N VAL A 55 -1.43 4.01 6.26
CA VAL A 55 -0.93 4.20 4.89
C VAL A 55 -1.43 5.51 4.28
N PHE A 56 -2.69 5.87 4.49
CA PHE A 56 -3.27 7.12 4.00
C PHE A 56 -2.63 8.36 4.65
N GLU A 57 -2.47 8.35 5.97
CA GLU A 57 -1.78 9.42 6.71
C GLU A 57 -0.32 9.56 6.29
N ALA A 58 0.40 8.43 6.16
CA ALA A 58 1.79 8.43 5.71
C ALA A 58 1.96 8.96 4.27
N ALA A 59 0.93 8.82 3.44
CA ALA A 59 0.89 9.42 2.10
C ALA A 59 0.52 10.92 2.11
N GLY A 60 0.36 11.53 3.28
CA GLY A 60 0.00 12.94 3.47
C GLY A 60 -1.51 13.22 3.42
N GLY A 61 -2.35 12.18 3.47
CA GLY A 61 -3.79 12.33 3.53
C GLY A 61 -4.27 12.73 4.93
N THR A 62 -5.17 13.70 4.99
CA THR A 62 -5.91 14.07 6.21
C THR A 62 -7.39 13.83 5.98
N HIS A 63 -8.11 13.36 6.98
CA HIS A 63 -9.54 13.12 6.88
C HIS A 63 -10.26 13.58 8.15
N ASP A 64 -11.35 14.33 7.99
CA ASP A 64 -12.17 14.83 9.10
C ASP A 64 -13.25 13.82 9.54
N ASP A 65 -13.62 12.90 8.64
CA ASP A 65 -14.58 11.81 8.89
C ASP A 65 -13.98 10.43 8.60
N TRP A 66 -13.28 9.88 9.58
CA TRP A 66 -12.64 8.58 9.42
C TRP A 66 -13.60 7.39 9.34
N ASP A 67 -14.84 7.53 9.82
CA ASP A 67 -15.82 6.46 9.77
C ASP A 67 -16.33 6.26 8.33
N THR A 68 -16.54 7.37 7.60
CA THR A 68 -16.81 7.30 6.16
C THR A 68 -15.64 6.69 5.39
N TYR A 69 -14.40 7.07 5.71
CA TYR A 69 -13.21 6.49 5.09
C TYR A 69 -13.18 4.97 5.28
N ASP A 70 -13.34 4.48 6.51
CA ASP A 70 -13.32 3.05 6.81
C ASP A 70 -14.43 2.28 6.10
N ARG A 71 -15.64 2.86 6.08
CA ARG A 71 -16.78 2.27 5.39
C ARG A 71 -16.49 2.09 3.90
N VAL A 72 -16.00 3.14 3.24
CA VAL A 72 -15.64 3.11 1.81
C VAL A 72 -14.53 2.09 1.55
N MET A 73 -13.46 2.09 2.35
CA MET A 73 -12.34 1.14 2.19
C MET A 73 -12.80 -0.31 2.28
N ARG A 74 -13.73 -0.60 3.21
CA ARG A 74 -14.32 -1.93 3.39
C ARG A 74 -15.26 -2.29 2.23
N GLU A 75 -16.18 -1.41 1.86
CA GLU A 75 -17.15 -1.63 0.77
C GLU A 75 -16.46 -1.86 -0.57
N GLU A 76 -15.39 -1.11 -0.84
CA GLU A 76 -14.60 -1.22 -2.07
C GLU A 76 -13.53 -2.33 -2.02
N ARG A 77 -13.47 -3.10 -0.92
CA ARG A 77 -12.50 -4.19 -0.72
C ARG A 77 -11.06 -3.75 -0.96
N ARG A 78 -10.67 -2.59 -0.42
CA ARG A 78 -9.33 -2.02 -0.59
C ARG A 78 -8.30 -2.84 0.16
N ALA A 79 -7.08 -2.84 -0.36
CA ALA A 79 -5.95 -3.59 0.19
C ALA A 79 -4.73 -2.67 0.32
N ALA A 80 -3.95 -2.89 1.38
CA ALA A 80 -2.63 -2.31 1.54
C ALA A 80 -1.61 -3.17 0.79
N VAL A 81 -0.65 -2.52 0.12
CA VAL A 81 0.50 -3.18 -0.50
C VAL A 81 1.74 -2.73 0.25
N LEU A 82 2.32 -3.65 1.02
CA LEU A 82 3.53 -3.42 1.79
C LEU A 82 4.72 -3.92 0.97
N ILE A 83 5.79 -3.13 0.88
CA ILE A 83 6.97 -3.51 0.11
C ILE A 83 8.14 -3.61 1.07
N ALA A 84 8.70 -4.81 1.18
CA ALA A 84 9.97 -5.06 1.86
C ALA A 84 11.12 -4.65 0.93
N PRO A 85 11.81 -3.51 1.18
CA PRO A 85 12.83 -3.01 0.25
C PRO A 85 14.04 -3.94 0.20
N THR A 86 14.46 -4.32 -1.01
CA THR A 86 15.72 -5.03 -1.25
C THR A 86 16.78 -4.13 -1.88
N ARG A 87 16.35 -3.08 -2.58
CA ARG A 87 17.25 -2.09 -3.17
C ARG A 87 16.62 -0.71 -3.20
N VAL A 88 17.39 0.31 -2.83
CA VAL A 88 17.00 1.72 -2.93
C VAL A 88 18.08 2.47 -3.68
N TYR A 89 17.68 3.27 -4.66
CA TYR A 89 18.57 4.14 -5.42
C TYR A 89 17.86 5.40 -5.85
N SER A 90 18.61 6.48 -6.06
CA SER A 90 18.05 7.80 -6.34
C SER A 90 18.93 8.56 -7.33
N ASN A 91 18.35 9.61 -7.93
CA ASN A 91 19.12 10.67 -8.55
C ASN A 91 18.98 11.92 -7.68
N PRO A 92 19.89 12.14 -6.72
CA PRO A 92 20.03 13.44 -6.11
C PRO A 92 20.56 14.38 -7.21
N GLY A 93 19.81 15.44 -7.48
CA GLY A 93 20.31 16.53 -8.32
C GLY A 93 21.58 17.17 -7.76
#